data_AF-A0A037ZPF4-F1
#
_entry.id   AF-A0A037ZPF4-F1
#
_cell.length_a   1.000
_cell.length_b   1.000
_cell.length_c   1.000
_cell.angle_alpha   90.00
_cell.angle_beta   90.00
_cell.angle_gamma   90.00
#
_symmetry.space_group_name_H-M   'P 1'
#
loop_
_entity.id
_entity.type
_entity.pdbx_description
1 polymer ?
#
loop_
_entity_poly.entity_id
_entity_poly.type
_entity_poly.pdbx_seq_one_letter_code
_entity_poly.pdbx_strand_id
1 'polypeptide(L)'
;MVVIVDALIPSSDLGSALADPHSDLTVFAPTNAAFGALAVDLGFAGDPSNENAVINFLLSNVPVTTLEAVLLYHLSSGSQTSSDIAHAGSVHTLGGGTITADLPTLVDAEPDLIDPSLVSLDIPADNGIVHVIDRVLLPVDLPGNDAPTIAGIVAASGSGFDANGADFDMLLAAVQAAGLAKTLDDAHLDLTAFAPTDQAFVDLASALGYSGTDEEGAFGYLVDALTLIGGGDPIPVLTAILQYHVAPESLQASQVLGSTQIDTLLGATIGVDGATLVDNDPDVPDPNIIGTDIQASNGVVHVLDGVLLPVDVLQSDGSNDVDLVIDGDGFSFIATGADADLIDGNGGRDFIFAGAGDDTIIGGTQNDVLFGGAGADLFIFNTGDGIDTVYGFQSGQDQIDLSNTGATSMHDIEVTSGMFFTQIEYGDEDAIFVIHSAMDAPMTEDFIFAEFFV
;
A
#
# COMPACT_ATOMS: atom_id res chain seq x y z
N MET A 1 -10.28 1.06 -38.33
CA MET A 1 -10.35 2.51 -38.59
C MET A 1 -11.30 2.89 -39.73
N VAL A 2 -11.01 2.66 -41.02
CA VAL A 2 -11.83 3.20 -42.14
C VAL A 2 -13.30 2.81 -42.08
N VAL A 3 -13.65 1.57 -41.74
CA VAL A 3 -15.06 1.12 -41.72
C VAL A 3 -15.90 1.79 -40.62
N ILE A 4 -15.32 2.08 -39.46
CA ILE A 4 -16.02 2.67 -38.32
C ILE A 4 -16.06 4.19 -38.46
N VAL A 5 -14.99 4.83 -38.94
CA VAL A 5 -14.93 6.28 -39.19
C VAL A 5 -15.92 6.69 -40.30
N ASP A 6 -15.99 5.95 -41.41
CA ASP A 6 -16.96 6.21 -42.50
C ASP A 6 -18.41 5.92 -42.07
N ALA A 7 -18.60 4.95 -41.16
CA ALA A 7 -19.93 4.59 -40.65
C ALA A 7 -20.44 5.56 -39.57
N LEU A 8 -19.56 6.10 -38.74
CA LEU A 8 -19.92 7.02 -37.66
C LEU A 8 -20.26 8.42 -38.21
N ILE A 9 -19.55 8.91 -39.24
CA ILE A 9 -19.78 10.25 -39.78
C ILE A 9 -19.64 10.30 -41.31
N PRO A 10 -20.66 9.81 -42.05
CA PRO A 10 -20.66 9.79 -43.53
C PRO A 10 -20.57 11.19 -44.18
N SER A 11 -20.78 12.25 -43.41
CA SER A 11 -20.73 13.66 -43.83
C SER A 11 -19.43 14.37 -43.45
N SER A 12 -18.52 13.71 -42.74
CA SER A 12 -17.26 14.34 -42.35
C SER A 12 -16.33 14.42 -43.57
N ASP A 13 -15.77 15.59 -43.83
CA ASP A 13 -14.73 15.77 -44.87
C ASP A 13 -13.37 15.17 -44.43
N LEU A 14 -13.35 14.47 -43.29
CA LEU A 14 -12.19 13.81 -42.70
C LEU A 14 -11.62 12.71 -43.59
N GLY A 15 -12.49 11.94 -44.27
CA GLY A 15 -12.03 10.90 -45.20
C GLY A 15 -11.26 11.48 -46.39
N SER A 16 -11.60 12.69 -46.84
CA SER A 16 -10.89 13.37 -47.92
C SER A 16 -9.59 14.02 -47.42
N ALA A 17 -9.59 14.59 -46.21
CA ALA A 17 -8.41 15.17 -45.56
C ALA A 17 -7.34 14.10 -45.23
N LEU A 18 -7.76 12.92 -44.78
CA LEU A 18 -6.90 11.76 -44.51
C LEU A 18 -6.34 11.13 -45.80
N ALA A 19 -6.99 11.35 -46.94
CA ALA A 19 -6.56 10.81 -48.23
C ALA A 19 -5.75 11.83 -49.06
N ASP A 20 -5.57 13.06 -48.58
CA ASP A 20 -4.77 14.08 -49.27
C ASP A 20 -3.28 13.68 -49.24
N PRO A 21 -2.63 13.42 -50.39
CA PRO A 21 -1.21 13.07 -50.45
C PRO A 21 -0.27 14.24 -50.12
N HIS A 22 -0.80 15.45 -49.93
CA HIS A 22 -0.03 16.63 -49.53
C HIS A 22 -0.17 16.98 -48.05
N SER A 23 -1.00 16.24 -47.30
CA SER A 23 -1.05 16.37 -45.85
C SER A 23 0.15 15.68 -45.21
N ASP A 24 0.50 16.14 -44.01
CA ASP A 24 1.53 15.55 -43.17
C ASP A 24 0.92 15.42 -41.78
N LEU A 25 0.53 14.20 -41.41
CA LEU A 25 -0.33 13.94 -40.25
C LEU A 25 0.21 12.81 -39.38
N THR A 26 -0.03 12.92 -38.08
CA THR A 26 0.04 11.80 -37.14
C THR A 26 -1.37 11.39 -36.78
N VAL A 27 -1.67 10.10 -36.90
CA VAL A 27 -2.98 9.53 -36.60
C VAL A 27 -2.86 8.55 -35.44
N PHE A 28 -3.59 8.80 -34.35
CA PHE A 28 -3.81 7.84 -33.30
C PHE A 28 -5.06 7.01 -33.65
N ALA A 29 -4.86 5.77 -34.05
CA ALA A 29 -5.89 4.91 -34.62
C ALA A 29 -6.41 3.91 -33.58
N PRO A 30 -7.59 4.14 -32.97
CA PRO A 30 -8.20 3.18 -32.08
C PRO A 30 -8.54 1.88 -32.81
N THR A 31 -8.28 0.75 -32.14
CA THR A 31 -8.71 -0.57 -32.62
C THR A 31 -10.24 -0.68 -32.60
N ASN A 32 -10.80 -1.70 -33.26
CA ASN A 32 -12.24 -1.94 -33.16
C ASN A 32 -12.64 -2.35 -31.73
N ALA A 33 -11.75 -3.03 -31.00
CA ALA A 33 -11.94 -3.37 -29.60
C ALA A 33 -11.98 -2.12 -28.70
N ALA A 34 -11.22 -1.07 -29.04
CA ALA A 34 -11.23 0.22 -28.34
C ALA A 34 -12.63 0.85 -28.31
N PHE A 35 -13.33 0.86 -29.45
CA PHE A 35 -14.71 1.36 -29.51
C PHE A 35 -15.69 0.47 -28.75
N GLY A 36 -15.44 -0.84 -28.71
CA GLY A 36 -16.19 -1.78 -27.88
C GLY A 36 -16.03 -1.48 -26.38
N ALA A 37 -14.80 -1.20 -25.94
CA ALA A 37 -14.49 -0.80 -24.57
C ALA A 37 -15.19 0.51 -24.20
N LEU A 38 -15.05 1.57 -25.02
CA LEU A 38 -15.75 2.83 -24.80
C LEU A 38 -17.28 2.65 -24.71
N ALA A 39 -17.87 1.78 -25.53
CA ALA A 39 -19.30 1.52 -25.45
C ALA A 39 -19.68 0.86 -24.11
N VAL A 40 -18.90 -0.09 -23.61
CA VAL A 40 -19.11 -0.73 -22.31
C VAL A 40 -18.98 0.29 -21.19
N ASP A 41 -17.96 1.15 -21.24
CA ASP A 41 -17.74 2.22 -20.27
C ASP A 41 -18.95 3.19 -20.21
N LEU A 42 -19.60 3.42 -21.36
CA LEU A 42 -20.84 4.20 -21.46
C LEU A 42 -22.14 3.40 -21.15
N GLY A 43 -22.02 2.19 -20.61
CA GLY A 43 -23.15 1.37 -20.16
C GLY A 43 -23.77 0.44 -21.23
N PHE A 44 -23.03 0.10 -22.29
CA PHE A 44 -23.49 -0.86 -23.29
C PHE A 44 -23.57 -2.28 -22.71
N ALA A 45 -24.79 -2.80 -22.58
CA ALA A 45 -25.04 -4.16 -22.08
C ALA A 45 -24.99 -5.26 -23.16
N GLY A 46 -24.56 -4.94 -24.39
CA GLY A 46 -24.47 -5.88 -25.50
C GLY A 46 -23.10 -6.57 -25.61
N ASP A 47 -22.90 -7.31 -26.70
CA ASP A 47 -21.59 -7.91 -27.00
C ASP A 47 -20.64 -6.84 -27.59
N PRO A 48 -19.56 -6.45 -26.88
CA PRO A 48 -18.64 -5.41 -27.34
C PRO A 48 -17.82 -5.82 -28.57
N SER A 49 -17.77 -7.11 -28.92
CA SER A 49 -17.10 -7.57 -30.14
C SER A 49 -17.98 -7.42 -31.39
N ASN A 50 -19.28 -7.15 -31.22
CA ASN A 50 -20.20 -6.93 -32.33
C ASN A 50 -20.16 -5.48 -32.81
N GLU A 51 -19.31 -5.22 -33.81
CA GLU A 51 -19.07 -3.89 -34.38
C GLU A 51 -20.36 -3.14 -34.73
N ASN A 52 -21.34 -3.80 -35.35
CA ASN A 52 -22.60 -3.15 -35.73
C ASN A 52 -23.43 -2.74 -34.51
N ALA A 53 -23.41 -3.53 -33.44
CA ALA A 53 -24.15 -3.22 -32.23
C ALA A 53 -23.50 -2.03 -31.48
N VAL A 54 -22.16 -2.04 -31.39
CA VAL A 54 -21.36 -0.96 -30.81
C VAL A 54 -21.57 0.35 -31.56
N ILE A 55 -21.45 0.35 -32.90
CA ILE A 55 -21.67 1.55 -33.73
C ILE A 55 -23.08 2.11 -33.52
N ASN A 56 -24.11 1.25 -33.57
CA ASN A 56 -25.49 1.70 -33.37
C ASN A 56 -25.71 2.29 -31.97
N PHE A 57 -25.07 1.71 -30.95
CA PHE A 57 -25.12 2.24 -29.58
C PHE A 57 -24.46 3.61 -29.49
N LEU A 58 -23.22 3.75 -29.97
CA LEU A 58 -22.50 5.02 -29.95
C LEU A 58 -23.24 6.12 -30.72
N LEU A 59 -23.78 5.82 -31.91
CA LEU A 59 -24.57 6.78 -32.69
C LEU A 59 -25.89 7.20 -32.03
N SER A 60 -26.45 6.34 -31.17
CA SER A 60 -27.71 6.62 -30.49
C SER A 60 -27.53 7.38 -29.19
N ASN A 61 -26.36 7.26 -28.55
CA ASN A 61 -26.09 7.82 -27.23
C ASN A 61 -25.09 8.97 -27.23
N VAL A 62 -24.22 9.07 -28.25
CA VAL A 62 -23.23 10.14 -28.39
C VAL A 62 -23.64 11.06 -29.56
N PRO A 63 -23.73 12.39 -29.35
CA PRO A 63 -24.01 13.32 -30.43
C PRO A 63 -22.97 13.23 -31.55
N VAL A 64 -23.41 13.32 -32.80
CA VAL A 64 -22.52 13.29 -33.98
C VAL A 64 -21.44 14.38 -33.92
N THR A 65 -21.77 15.56 -33.37
CA THR A 65 -20.79 16.64 -33.17
C THR A 65 -19.68 16.29 -32.17
N THR A 66 -19.99 15.47 -31.17
CA THR A 66 -18.99 14.97 -30.21
C THR A 66 -18.13 13.91 -30.88
N LEU A 67 -18.72 13.01 -31.68
CA LEU A 67 -17.96 12.05 -32.49
C LEU A 67 -17.01 12.75 -33.48
N GLU A 68 -17.43 13.86 -34.09
CA GLU A 68 -16.56 14.67 -34.96
C GLU A 68 -15.37 15.26 -34.18
N ALA A 69 -15.61 15.79 -32.98
CA ALA A 69 -14.56 16.32 -32.11
C ALA A 69 -13.58 15.23 -31.68
N VAL A 70 -14.08 14.06 -31.28
CA VAL A 70 -13.29 12.87 -30.92
C VAL A 70 -12.39 12.48 -32.09
N LEU A 71 -12.91 12.38 -33.31
CA LEU A 71 -12.10 12.01 -34.49
C LEU A 71 -11.00 13.03 -34.77
N LEU A 72 -11.29 14.34 -34.67
CA LEU A 72 -10.27 15.38 -34.85
C LEU A 72 -9.23 15.38 -33.73
N TYR A 73 -9.60 14.94 -32.52
CA TYR A 73 -8.69 14.82 -31.39
C TYR A 73 -7.66 13.70 -31.59
N HIS A 74 -7.98 12.66 -32.37
CA HIS A 74 -7.04 11.59 -32.73
C HIS A 74 -6.02 11.99 -33.82
N LEU A 75 -6.06 13.23 -34.30
CA LEU A 75 -5.23 13.71 -35.40
C LEU A 75 -4.31 14.82 -34.91
N SER A 76 -3.04 14.77 -35.31
CA SER A 76 -2.08 15.86 -35.09
C SER A 76 -1.38 16.24 -36.40
N SER A 77 -0.97 17.50 -36.50
CA SER A 77 -0.18 17.99 -37.64
C SER A 77 1.27 17.55 -37.55
N GLY A 78 1.85 17.17 -38.68
CA GLY A 78 3.21 16.69 -38.83
C GLY A 78 3.32 15.19 -38.57
N SER A 79 4.21 14.51 -39.30
CA SER A 79 4.62 13.12 -39.03
C SER A 79 5.52 13.07 -37.80
N GLN A 80 4.97 12.61 -36.69
CA GLN A 80 5.68 12.46 -35.42
C GLN A 80 5.82 10.97 -35.13
N THR A 81 7.06 10.51 -35.00
CA THR A 81 7.32 9.13 -34.57
C THR A 81 7.04 8.97 -33.07
N SER A 82 7.00 7.73 -32.59
CA SER A 82 6.93 7.43 -31.16
C SER A 82 8.05 8.09 -30.37
N SER A 83 9.27 8.15 -30.94
CA SER A 83 10.40 8.84 -30.33
C SER A 83 10.23 10.36 -30.29
N ASP A 84 9.61 10.95 -31.32
CA ASP A 84 9.35 12.39 -31.35
C ASP A 84 8.29 12.78 -30.32
N ILE A 85 7.24 11.96 -30.19
CA ILE A 85 6.17 12.11 -29.19
C ILE A 85 6.76 12.01 -27.77
N ALA A 86 7.60 10.98 -27.52
CA ALA A 86 8.30 10.80 -26.25
C ALA A 86 9.13 12.05 -25.86
N HIS A 87 9.85 12.61 -26.83
CA HIS A 87 10.69 13.80 -26.59
C HIS A 87 9.88 15.08 -26.42
N ALA A 88 8.73 15.20 -27.09
CA ALA A 88 7.86 16.36 -27.00
C ALA A 88 7.09 16.39 -25.67
N GLY A 89 6.81 15.23 -25.07
CA GLY A 89 6.02 15.07 -23.85
C GLY A 89 4.52 15.41 -24.00
N SER A 90 4.12 16.05 -25.09
CA SER A 90 2.72 16.30 -25.43
C SER A 90 2.53 16.51 -26.93
N VAL A 91 1.32 16.21 -27.41
CA VAL A 91 0.92 16.32 -28.82
C VAL A 91 -0.31 17.21 -28.92
N HIS A 92 -0.25 18.23 -29.76
CA HIS A 92 -1.39 19.12 -30.02
C HIS A 92 -2.28 18.51 -31.10
N THR A 93 -3.59 18.46 -30.86
CA THR A 93 -4.53 17.81 -31.77
C THR A 93 -5.19 18.81 -32.73
N LEU A 94 -5.68 18.33 -33.88
CA LEU A 94 -6.46 19.13 -34.83
C LEU A 94 -7.85 19.48 -34.30
N GLY A 95 -8.38 18.66 -33.36
CA GLY A 95 -9.62 18.92 -32.63
C GLY A 95 -9.51 20.02 -31.58
N GLY A 96 -8.27 20.47 -31.29
CA GLY A 96 -7.96 21.32 -30.15
C GLY A 96 -7.72 20.51 -28.89
N GLY A 97 -6.92 21.07 -27.98
CA GLY A 97 -6.43 20.37 -26.79
C GLY A 97 -5.08 19.68 -27.03
N THR A 98 -4.59 19.03 -25.98
CA THR A 98 -3.29 18.36 -25.94
C THR A 98 -3.47 16.97 -25.39
N ILE A 99 -2.75 16.01 -25.97
CA ILE A 99 -2.57 14.67 -25.43
C ILE A 99 -1.21 14.69 -24.74
N THR A 100 -1.14 14.33 -23.46
CA THR A 100 0.14 14.17 -22.76
C THR A 100 0.70 12.79 -23.07
N ALA A 101 1.98 12.71 -23.37
CA ALA A 101 2.63 11.46 -23.74
C ALA A 101 3.41 10.91 -22.54
N ASP A 102 2.86 9.87 -21.93
CA ASP A 102 3.50 9.14 -20.82
C ASP A 102 3.75 7.68 -21.22
N LEU A 103 4.59 7.52 -22.25
CA LEU A 103 4.64 6.29 -23.02
C LEU A 103 4.90 5.04 -22.14
N PRO A 104 4.15 3.94 -22.36
CA PRO A 104 3.32 3.66 -23.53
C PRO A 104 1.90 4.23 -23.50
N THR A 105 1.50 4.90 -22.41
CA THR A 105 0.15 5.46 -22.24
C THR A 105 0.07 6.89 -22.78
N LEU A 106 -1.14 7.30 -23.11
CA LEU A 106 -1.47 8.63 -23.63
C LEU A 106 -2.58 9.19 -22.77
N VAL A 107 -2.30 10.27 -22.05
CA VAL A 107 -3.28 10.92 -21.19
C VAL A 107 -4.09 11.91 -22.01
N ASP A 108 -5.41 11.75 -21.98
CA ASP A 108 -6.34 12.64 -22.68
C ASP A 108 -7.07 13.62 -21.72
N ALA A 109 -8.26 14.09 -22.10
CA ALA A 109 -9.03 15.04 -21.31
C ALA A 109 -10.18 14.39 -20.52
N GLU A 110 -10.26 13.05 -20.52
CA GLU A 110 -11.20 12.23 -19.77
C GLU A 110 -10.47 11.55 -18.60
N PRO A 111 -10.55 12.09 -17.38
CA PRO A 111 -9.83 11.53 -16.24
C PRO A 111 -10.48 10.28 -15.65
N ASP A 112 -11.76 10.02 -15.94
CA ASP A 112 -12.53 8.96 -15.28
C ASP A 112 -12.51 7.62 -16.04
N LEU A 113 -11.84 7.56 -17.19
CA LEU A 113 -11.66 6.35 -17.98
C LEU A 113 -10.18 5.99 -18.11
N ILE A 114 -9.90 4.70 -18.34
CA ILE A 114 -8.52 4.24 -18.53
C ILE A 114 -7.97 4.87 -19.81
N ASP A 115 -6.81 5.50 -19.66
CA ASP A 115 -6.07 6.16 -20.73
C ASP A 115 -5.67 5.18 -21.85
N PRO A 116 -5.67 5.64 -23.12
CA PRO A 116 -5.22 4.81 -24.23
C PRO A 116 -3.73 4.48 -24.19
N SER A 117 -3.40 3.22 -24.46
CA SER A 117 -2.03 2.75 -24.65
C SER A 117 -1.69 2.50 -26.11
N LEU A 118 -0.44 2.72 -26.47
CA LEU A 118 0.08 2.48 -27.81
C LEU A 118 0.41 0.99 -28.02
N VAL A 119 -0.28 0.38 -28.98
CA VAL A 119 -0.16 -1.05 -29.31
C VAL A 119 0.77 -1.28 -30.50
N SER A 120 0.71 -0.42 -31.50
CA SER A 120 1.56 -0.50 -32.69
C SER A 120 2.02 0.88 -33.11
N LEU A 121 3.33 1.06 -33.19
CA LEU A 121 3.96 2.36 -33.36
C LEU A 121 4.51 2.54 -34.78
N ASP A 122 4.62 3.79 -35.19
CA ASP A 122 5.41 4.23 -36.34
C ASP A 122 5.03 3.58 -37.67
N ILE A 123 3.73 3.34 -37.91
CA ILE A 123 3.26 2.76 -39.16
C ILE A 123 3.31 3.84 -40.25
N PRO A 124 4.19 3.73 -41.26
CA PRO A 124 4.31 4.77 -42.28
C PRO A 124 3.10 4.77 -43.22
N ALA A 125 2.61 5.96 -43.52
CA ALA A 125 1.63 6.22 -44.58
C ALA A 125 2.23 7.20 -45.60
N ASP A 126 1.65 7.27 -46.81
CA ASP A 126 2.15 8.16 -47.87
C ASP A 126 2.08 9.65 -47.48
N ASN A 127 1.23 9.99 -46.51
CA ASN A 127 0.93 11.35 -46.04
C ASN A 127 1.03 11.49 -44.51
N GLY A 128 1.79 10.62 -43.84
CA GLY A 128 1.86 10.66 -42.39
C GLY A 128 2.42 9.43 -41.70
N ILE A 129 2.14 9.35 -40.40
CA ILE A 129 2.40 8.20 -39.54
C ILE A 129 1.11 7.82 -38.81
N VAL A 130 0.90 6.52 -38.62
CA VAL A 130 -0.19 5.97 -37.81
C VAL A 130 0.38 5.24 -36.60
N HIS A 131 -0.19 5.54 -35.43
CA HIS A 131 0.01 4.79 -34.19
C HIS A 131 -1.31 4.14 -33.80
N VAL A 132 -1.32 2.84 -33.57
CA VAL A 132 -2.52 2.11 -33.13
C VAL A 132 -2.63 2.17 -31.62
N ILE A 133 -3.81 2.53 -31.12
CA ILE A 133 -4.12 2.61 -29.69
C ILE A 133 -5.24 1.63 -29.32
N ASP A 134 -5.23 1.15 -28.09
CA ASP A 134 -6.20 0.16 -27.58
C ASP A 134 -7.48 0.76 -26.99
N ARG A 135 -7.50 2.05 -26.66
CA ARG A 135 -8.68 2.81 -26.25
C ARG A 135 -8.90 4.06 -27.10
N VAL A 136 -10.05 4.70 -26.96
CA VAL A 136 -10.43 5.89 -27.74
C VAL A 136 -10.03 7.14 -26.96
N LEU A 137 -9.29 8.05 -27.58
CA LEU A 137 -8.93 9.34 -27.00
C LEU A 137 -10.15 10.28 -26.95
N LEU A 138 -10.42 10.86 -25.79
CA LEU A 138 -11.57 11.73 -25.57
C LEU A 138 -11.14 13.19 -25.34
N PRO A 139 -11.71 14.17 -26.07
CA PRO A 139 -11.33 15.58 -25.97
C PRO A 139 -11.99 16.32 -24.81
N VAL A 140 -12.93 15.67 -24.11
CA VAL A 140 -13.72 16.23 -23.01
C VAL A 140 -14.07 15.12 -22.04
N ASP A 141 -14.17 15.50 -20.77
CA ASP A 141 -14.85 14.77 -19.72
C ASP A 141 -16.34 14.56 -20.07
N LEU A 142 -16.74 13.29 -20.14
CA LEU A 142 -18.07 12.84 -20.46
C LEU A 142 -19.00 12.96 -19.22
N PRO A 143 -20.22 13.48 -19.37
CA PRO A 143 -21.09 13.68 -18.22
C PRO A 143 -21.71 12.36 -17.73
N GLY A 144 -21.54 12.05 -16.45
CA GLY A 144 -22.24 10.97 -15.76
C GLY A 144 -21.51 9.63 -15.72
N ASN A 145 -20.22 9.62 -16.04
CA ASN A 145 -19.28 8.52 -15.78
C ASN A 145 -18.25 8.87 -14.71
N ASP A 146 -18.50 9.91 -13.91
CA ASP A 146 -17.63 10.38 -12.83
C ASP A 146 -17.20 9.20 -11.94
N ALA A 147 -15.89 8.92 -11.91
CA ALA A 147 -15.35 7.84 -11.11
C ALA A 147 -15.33 8.29 -9.63
N PRO A 148 -15.62 7.38 -8.68
CA PRO A 148 -15.39 7.66 -7.27
C PRO A 148 -13.91 8.01 -7.02
N THR A 149 -13.62 8.76 -5.97
CA THR A 149 -12.23 8.96 -5.51
C THR A 149 -11.64 7.63 -5.03
N ILE A 150 -10.32 7.54 -4.87
CA ILE A 150 -9.66 6.36 -4.29
C ILE A 150 -10.29 6.00 -2.94
N ALA A 151 -10.49 7.00 -2.07
CA ALA A 151 -11.21 6.80 -0.81
C ALA A 151 -12.65 6.29 -1.02
N GLY A 152 -13.35 6.79 -2.04
CA GLY A 152 -14.68 6.33 -2.43
C GLY A 152 -14.72 4.88 -2.91
N ILE A 153 -13.71 4.42 -3.66
CA ILE A 153 -13.59 3.02 -4.12
C ILE A 153 -13.46 2.09 -2.92
N VAL A 154 -12.50 2.40 -2.04
CA VAL A 154 -12.25 1.61 -0.81
C VAL A 154 -13.51 1.59 0.06
N ALA A 155 -14.15 2.75 0.27
CA ALA A 155 -15.37 2.86 1.09
C ALA A 155 -16.60 2.17 0.48
N ALA A 156 -16.69 2.06 -0.84
CA ALA A 156 -17.79 1.38 -1.51
C ALA A 156 -17.66 -0.15 -1.50
N SER A 157 -16.45 -0.65 -1.24
CA SER A 157 -16.15 -2.07 -1.31
C SER A 157 -16.70 -2.86 -0.12
N GLY A 158 -16.98 -2.22 1.01
CA GLY A 158 -17.11 -2.93 2.28
C GLY A 158 -18.32 -2.57 3.13
N SER A 159 -18.56 -3.42 4.13
CA SER A 159 -19.66 -3.30 5.10
C SER A 159 -19.22 -3.43 6.57
N GLY A 160 -17.90 -3.33 6.80
CA GLY A 160 -17.20 -3.63 8.06
C GLY A 160 -16.68 -5.08 8.07
N PHE A 161 -15.84 -5.42 9.05
CA PHE A 161 -15.19 -6.74 9.14
C PHE A 161 -16.19 -7.89 8.95
N ASP A 162 -16.02 -8.65 7.88
CA ASP A 162 -16.87 -9.74 7.49
C ASP A 162 -16.07 -11.00 7.12
N ALA A 163 -16.45 -11.73 6.08
CA ALA A 163 -15.75 -12.93 5.64
C ALA A 163 -15.32 -12.86 4.16
N ASN A 164 -15.50 -11.70 3.54
CA ASN A 164 -15.19 -11.44 2.15
C ASN A 164 -13.78 -10.84 2.02
N GLY A 165 -12.75 -11.67 2.15
CA GLY A 165 -11.35 -11.22 2.06
C GLY A 165 -10.89 -10.58 0.73
N ALA A 166 -11.80 -10.33 -0.21
CA ALA A 166 -11.54 -9.62 -1.46
C ALA A 166 -11.97 -8.14 -1.45
N ASP A 167 -12.64 -7.66 -0.39
CA ASP A 167 -12.90 -6.23 -0.20
C ASP A 167 -11.78 -5.56 0.61
N PHE A 168 -12.07 -4.35 1.10
CA PHE A 168 -11.08 -3.39 1.60
C PHE A 168 -11.52 -2.78 2.96
N ASP A 169 -12.29 -3.48 3.77
CA ASP A 169 -12.78 -2.96 5.05
C ASP A 169 -11.63 -2.74 6.05
N MET A 170 -10.62 -3.63 6.07
CA MET A 170 -9.41 -3.47 6.88
C MET A 170 -8.57 -2.28 6.40
N LEU A 171 -8.41 -2.13 5.07
CA LEU A 171 -7.72 -0.97 4.50
C LEU A 171 -8.46 0.34 4.83
N LEU A 172 -9.79 0.35 4.75
CA LEU A 172 -10.60 1.52 5.10
C LEU A 172 -10.38 1.93 6.56
N ALA A 173 -10.42 0.96 7.47
CA ALA A 173 -10.17 1.19 8.89
C ALA A 173 -8.77 1.77 9.15
N ALA A 174 -7.74 1.20 8.51
CA ALA A 174 -6.36 1.66 8.59
C ALA A 174 -6.19 3.10 8.08
N VAL A 175 -6.74 3.42 6.89
CA VAL A 175 -6.69 4.75 6.28
C VAL A 175 -7.41 5.80 7.14
N GLN A 176 -8.52 5.43 7.78
CA GLN A 176 -9.23 6.31 8.71
C GLN A 176 -8.42 6.56 9.99
N ALA A 177 -7.81 5.52 10.56
CA ALA A 177 -6.98 5.63 11.76
C ALA A 177 -5.74 6.50 11.54
N ALA A 178 -5.03 6.30 10.42
CA ALA A 178 -3.87 7.10 10.03
C ALA A 178 -4.20 8.53 9.57
N GLY A 179 -5.49 8.87 9.42
CA GLY A 179 -5.93 10.19 8.98
C GLY A 179 -5.64 10.50 7.50
N LEU A 180 -5.37 9.48 6.68
CA LEU A 180 -5.05 9.62 5.25
C LEU A 180 -6.30 9.73 4.34
N ALA A 181 -7.50 9.46 4.89
CA ALA A 181 -8.75 9.49 4.13
C ALA A 181 -8.97 10.80 3.36
N LYS A 182 -8.59 11.95 3.93
CA LYS A 182 -8.73 13.25 3.24
C LYS A 182 -7.77 13.43 2.08
N THR A 183 -6.57 12.86 2.18
CA THR A 183 -5.58 12.90 1.10
C THR A 183 -6.05 12.03 -0.07
N LEU A 184 -6.56 10.83 0.22
CA LEU A 184 -7.09 9.91 -0.78
C LEU A 184 -8.46 10.33 -1.37
N ASP A 185 -9.09 11.36 -0.82
CA ASP A 185 -10.34 11.98 -1.31
C ASP A 185 -10.09 13.32 -2.01
N ASP A 186 -8.84 13.79 -2.08
CA ASP A 186 -8.51 15.05 -2.74
C ASP A 186 -8.50 14.86 -4.27
N ALA A 187 -9.53 15.41 -4.93
CA ALA A 187 -9.73 15.39 -6.38
C ALA A 187 -8.68 16.19 -7.19
N HIS A 188 -7.77 16.90 -6.52
CA HIS A 188 -6.69 17.64 -7.19
C HIS A 188 -5.36 16.89 -7.22
N LEU A 189 -5.29 15.75 -6.54
CA LEU A 189 -4.15 14.87 -6.58
C LEU A 189 -4.31 13.85 -7.69
N ASP A 190 -3.17 13.36 -8.16
CA ASP A 190 -3.09 12.31 -9.15
C ASP A 190 -2.20 11.22 -8.56
N LEU A 191 -2.80 10.13 -8.08
CA LEU A 191 -2.15 9.14 -7.22
C LEU A 191 -2.28 7.73 -7.79
N THR A 192 -1.35 6.86 -7.43
CA THR A 192 -1.53 5.41 -7.59
C THR A 192 -1.65 4.78 -6.22
N ALA A 193 -2.79 4.17 -5.91
CA ALA A 193 -2.97 3.41 -4.67
C ALA A 193 -2.81 1.92 -4.95
N PHE A 194 -1.86 1.30 -4.28
CA PHE A 194 -1.73 -0.15 -4.21
C PHE A 194 -2.57 -0.63 -3.02
N ALA A 195 -3.78 -1.10 -3.30
CA ALA A 195 -4.78 -1.46 -2.29
C ALA A 195 -4.68 -2.96 -1.93
N PRO A 196 -4.13 -3.33 -0.77
CA PRO A 196 -4.20 -4.69 -0.26
C PRO A 196 -5.65 -5.06 0.07
N THR A 197 -6.06 -6.29 -0.26
CA THR A 197 -7.36 -6.82 0.16
C THR A 197 -7.38 -7.22 1.63
N ASP A 198 -8.54 -7.48 2.20
CA ASP A 198 -8.65 -7.92 3.59
C ASP A 198 -7.95 -9.27 3.84
N GLN A 199 -7.95 -10.18 2.85
CA GLN A 199 -7.14 -11.40 2.91
C GLN A 199 -5.63 -11.11 2.99
N ALA A 200 -5.14 -10.06 2.33
CA ALA A 200 -3.74 -9.66 2.39
C ALA A 200 -3.30 -9.28 3.82
N PHE A 201 -4.17 -8.57 4.55
CA PHE A 201 -3.91 -8.24 5.96
C PHE A 201 -3.98 -9.48 6.86
N VAL A 202 -4.93 -10.38 6.63
CA VAL A 202 -5.01 -11.65 7.38
C VAL A 202 -3.77 -12.50 7.14
N ASP A 203 -3.30 -12.58 5.89
CA ASP A 203 -2.09 -13.32 5.53
C ASP A 203 -0.83 -12.71 6.16
N LEU A 204 -0.73 -11.36 6.19
CA LEU A 204 0.32 -10.67 6.94
C LEU A 204 0.25 -11.01 8.43
N ALA A 205 -0.93 -10.93 9.05
CA ALA A 205 -1.08 -11.25 10.47
C ALA A 205 -0.64 -12.69 10.75
N SER A 206 -1.01 -13.65 9.88
CA SER A 206 -0.57 -15.04 9.99
C SER A 206 0.93 -15.22 9.79
N ALA A 207 1.56 -14.46 8.88
CA ALA A 207 3.01 -14.45 8.72
C ALA A 207 3.71 -13.94 9.99
N LEU A 208 3.11 -12.98 10.69
CA LEU A 208 3.58 -12.43 11.96
C LEU A 208 3.26 -13.31 13.18
N GLY A 209 2.55 -14.43 13.02
CA GLY A 209 2.27 -15.40 14.10
C GLY A 209 0.81 -15.47 14.58
N TYR A 210 -0.11 -14.70 13.98
CA TYR A 210 -1.53 -14.80 14.29
C TYR A 210 -2.10 -16.17 13.88
N SER A 211 -2.73 -16.86 14.83
CA SER A 211 -3.27 -18.22 14.63
C SER A 211 -4.78 -18.27 14.35
N GLY A 212 -5.46 -17.12 14.34
CA GLY A 212 -6.87 -17.02 13.98
C GLY A 212 -7.09 -16.91 12.47
N THR A 213 -8.35 -16.72 12.07
CA THR A 213 -8.74 -16.63 10.65
C THR A 213 -9.78 -15.55 10.39
N ASP A 214 -10.13 -14.75 11.39
CA ASP A 214 -11.13 -13.68 11.27
C ASP A 214 -10.44 -12.32 11.11
N GLU A 215 -11.07 -11.45 10.32
CA GLU A 215 -10.54 -10.11 10.00
C GLU A 215 -10.44 -9.22 11.25
N GLU A 216 -11.42 -9.29 12.16
CA GLU A 216 -11.42 -8.48 13.39
C GLU A 216 -10.22 -8.83 14.28
N GLY A 217 -9.97 -10.12 14.52
CA GLY A 217 -8.84 -10.59 15.29
C GLY A 217 -7.50 -10.37 14.58
N ALA A 218 -7.43 -10.56 13.27
CA ALA A 218 -6.22 -10.26 12.49
C ALA A 218 -5.89 -8.76 12.53
N PHE A 219 -6.89 -7.89 12.38
CA PHE A 219 -6.71 -6.45 12.48
C PHE A 219 -6.23 -6.04 13.88
N GLY A 220 -6.83 -6.59 14.93
CA GLY A 220 -6.39 -6.37 16.31
C GLY A 220 -4.94 -6.78 16.52
N TYR A 221 -4.56 -7.98 16.06
CA TYR A 221 -3.20 -8.47 16.14
C TYR A 221 -2.19 -7.56 15.44
N LEU A 222 -2.52 -7.07 14.24
CA LEU A 222 -1.69 -6.12 13.51
C LEU A 222 -1.56 -4.79 14.26
N VAL A 223 -2.64 -4.30 14.88
CA VAL A 223 -2.58 -3.09 15.71
C VAL A 223 -1.65 -3.30 16.90
N ASP A 224 -1.73 -4.45 17.57
CA ASP A 224 -0.85 -4.78 18.70
C ASP A 224 0.62 -4.87 18.25
N ALA A 225 0.90 -5.54 17.14
CA ALA A 225 2.23 -5.62 16.54
C ALA A 225 2.78 -4.23 16.17
N LEU A 226 1.98 -3.39 15.53
CA LEU A 226 2.39 -2.03 15.18
C LEU A 226 2.58 -1.14 16.41
N THR A 227 1.81 -1.37 17.48
CA THR A 227 1.97 -0.66 18.75
C THR A 227 3.30 -1.02 19.36
N LEU A 228 3.64 -2.30 19.35
CA LEU A 228 4.88 -2.83 19.88
C LEU A 228 6.11 -2.29 19.12
N ILE A 229 6.09 -2.39 17.79
CA ILE A 229 7.14 -1.86 16.91
C ILE A 229 7.22 -0.32 16.97
N GLY A 230 6.08 0.34 17.16
CA GLY A 230 5.95 1.79 17.22
C GLY A 230 6.30 2.43 18.57
N GLY A 231 6.76 1.64 19.56
CA GLY A 231 7.09 2.15 20.89
C GLY A 231 5.87 2.65 21.67
N GLY A 232 4.73 1.97 21.50
CA GLY A 232 3.47 2.25 22.21
C GLY A 232 2.43 3.06 21.42
N ASP A 233 2.75 3.55 20.22
CA ASP A 233 1.78 4.18 19.31
C ASP A 233 1.85 3.53 17.92
N PRO A 234 0.79 2.84 17.45
CA PRO A 234 0.78 2.21 16.14
C PRO A 234 0.65 3.23 14.99
N ILE A 235 0.16 4.44 15.25
CA ILE A 235 -0.24 5.40 14.20
C ILE A 235 0.94 5.86 13.32
N PRO A 236 2.13 6.21 13.85
CA PRO A 236 3.26 6.60 13.02
C PRO A 236 3.72 5.50 12.07
N VAL A 237 3.80 4.25 12.55
CA VAL A 237 4.22 3.10 11.73
C VAL A 237 3.16 2.78 10.69
N LEU A 238 1.88 2.73 11.09
CA LEU A 238 0.76 2.54 10.18
C LEU A 238 0.72 3.60 9.08
N THR A 239 0.94 4.87 9.43
CA THR A 239 0.95 5.97 8.47
C THR A 239 2.10 5.80 7.47
N ALA A 240 3.27 5.37 7.92
CA ALA A 240 4.40 5.11 7.03
C ALA A 240 4.10 3.95 6.06
N ILE A 241 3.55 2.84 6.55
CA ILE A 241 3.12 1.70 5.72
C ILE A 241 2.10 2.15 4.67
N LEU A 242 1.06 2.88 5.06
CA LEU A 242 0.05 3.34 4.11
C LEU A 242 0.58 4.37 3.11
N GLN A 243 1.52 5.23 3.50
CA GLN A 243 2.19 6.14 2.55
C GLN A 243 3.10 5.38 1.58
N TYR A 244 3.64 4.24 1.98
CA TYR A 244 4.41 3.36 1.11
C TYR A 244 3.53 2.70 0.05
N HIS A 245 2.25 2.44 0.33
CA HIS A 245 1.29 1.91 -0.63
C HIS A 245 0.76 2.94 -1.65
N VAL A 246 1.21 4.20 -1.60
CA VAL A 246 0.69 5.26 -2.49
C VAL A 246 1.82 5.92 -3.25
N ALA A 247 1.71 5.99 -4.57
CA ALA A 247 2.62 6.73 -5.44
C ALA A 247 2.07 8.16 -5.70
N PRO A 248 2.93 9.19 -5.82
CA PRO A 248 2.54 10.59 -6.07
C PRO A 248 2.14 10.90 -7.52
N GLU A 249 1.88 9.90 -8.33
CA GLU A 249 1.53 9.99 -9.76
C GLU A 249 0.56 8.87 -10.11
N SER A 250 -0.27 9.06 -11.14
CA SER A 250 -1.14 8.01 -11.68
C SER A 250 -0.39 7.14 -12.70
N LEU A 251 -0.21 5.88 -12.34
CA LEU A 251 0.50 4.87 -13.09
C LEU A 251 -0.47 3.74 -13.40
N GLN A 252 -0.72 3.51 -14.67
CA GLN A 252 -1.45 2.33 -15.11
C GLN A 252 -0.58 1.08 -15.02
N ALA A 253 -1.19 -0.09 -15.07
CA ALA A 253 -0.51 -1.37 -14.97
C ALA A 253 0.60 -1.53 -16.01
N SER A 254 0.43 -1.00 -17.23
CA SER A 254 1.48 -1.04 -18.25
C SER A 254 2.74 -0.24 -17.83
N GLN A 255 2.57 0.85 -17.09
CA GLN A 255 3.65 1.69 -16.57
C GLN A 255 4.26 1.10 -15.30
N VAL A 256 3.43 0.59 -14.38
CA VAL A 256 3.86 -0.12 -13.17
C VAL A 256 4.71 -1.33 -13.55
N LEU A 257 4.18 -2.25 -14.37
CA LEU A 257 4.84 -3.50 -14.78
C LEU A 257 6.03 -3.26 -15.73
N GLY A 258 6.09 -2.09 -16.35
CA GLY A 258 7.21 -1.67 -17.21
C GLY A 258 8.34 -0.97 -16.46
N SER A 259 8.11 -0.57 -15.22
CA SER A 259 9.08 0.13 -14.37
C SER A 259 9.97 -0.86 -13.62
N THR A 260 11.14 -0.40 -13.18
CA THR A 260 12.01 -1.19 -12.29
C THR A 260 11.77 -0.86 -10.82
N GLN A 261 11.30 0.37 -10.57
CA GLN A 261 11.05 0.90 -9.24
C GLN A 261 9.97 1.99 -9.32
N ILE A 262 9.23 2.19 -8.23
CA ILE A 262 8.15 3.17 -8.10
C ILE A 262 8.40 4.01 -6.85
N ASP A 263 8.39 5.33 -7.00
CA ASP A 263 8.53 6.26 -5.87
C ASP A 263 7.21 6.35 -5.09
N THR A 264 7.27 6.35 -3.76
CA THR A 264 6.08 6.37 -2.88
C THR A 264 5.93 7.71 -2.16
N LEU A 265 4.76 7.99 -1.58
CA LEU A 265 4.52 9.17 -0.73
C LEU A 265 5.38 9.17 0.54
N LEU A 266 5.80 7.98 1.00
CA LEU A 266 6.76 7.86 2.10
C LEU A 266 8.16 8.37 1.70
N GLY A 267 8.47 8.38 0.39
CA GLY A 267 9.78 8.70 -0.16
C GLY A 267 10.71 7.49 -0.30
N ALA A 268 10.24 6.29 0.06
CA ALA A 268 10.89 5.02 -0.25
C ALA A 268 10.44 4.50 -1.63
N THR A 269 11.13 3.50 -2.16
CA THR A 269 10.86 2.94 -3.49
C THR A 269 10.40 1.50 -3.42
N ILE A 270 9.36 1.14 -4.17
CA ILE A 270 8.92 -0.25 -4.37
C ILE A 270 9.61 -0.80 -5.61
N GLY A 271 10.20 -1.99 -5.54
CA GLY A 271 10.74 -2.70 -6.71
C GLY A 271 9.65 -3.40 -7.50
N VAL A 272 9.88 -3.67 -8.79
CA VAL A 272 8.92 -4.40 -9.63
C VAL A 272 9.61 -5.56 -10.33
N ASP A 273 9.09 -6.78 -10.13
CA ASP A 273 9.50 -7.99 -10.86
C ASP A 273 8.28 -8.70 -11.46
N GLY A 274 8.01 -8.42 -12.74
CA GLY A 274 6.83 -8.94 -13.42
C GLY A 274 5.56 -8.36 -12.79
N ALA A 275 4.72 -9.20 -12.19
CA ALA A 275 3.49 -8.79 -11.49
C ALA A 275 3.66 -8.69 -9.96
N THR A 276 4.87 -9.00 -9.47
CA THR A 276 5.23 -8.95 -8.06
C THR A 276 5.85 -7.60 -7.75
N LEU A 277 5.42 -7.00 -6.65
CA LEU A 277 5.99 -5.76 -6.11
C LEU A 277 6.93 -6.14 -4.97
N VAL A 278 8.20 -5.79 -5.12
CA VAL A 278 9.26 -6.12 -4.17
C VAL A 278 9.35 -5.00 -3.14
N ASP A 279 9.15 -5.33 -1.87
CA ASP A 279 9.25 -4.35 -0.79
C ASP A 279 10.60 -4.40 -0.05
N ASN A 280 10.66 -3.80 1.14
CA ASN A 280 11.90 -3.73 1.92
C ASN A 280 11.96 -4.78 3.04
N ASP A 281 10.97 -5.66 3.14
CA ASP A 281 10.91 -6.75 4.10
C ASP A 281 11.24 -8.07 3.37
N PRO A 282 12.41 -8.69 3.64
CA PRO A 282 12.81 -9.92 2.96
C PRO A 282 12.13 -11.18 3.52
N ASP A 283 11.46 -11.09 4.66
CA ASP A 283 10.95 -12.22 5.43
C ASP A 283 9.46 -12.47 5.17
N VAL A 284 8.71 -11.43 4.82
CA VAL A 284 7.33 -11.53 4.35
C VAL A 284 7.30 -11.72 2.82
N PRO A 285 6.45 -12.62 2.27
CA PRO A 285 6.33 -12.79 0.84
C PRO A 285 5.88 -11.50 0.13
N ASP A 286 6.65 -11.10 -0.89
CA ASP A 286 6.33 -9.96 -1.75
C ASP A 286 4.92 -10.06 -2.38
N PRO A 287 4.11 -8.98 -2.33
CA PRO A 287 2.76 -8.98 -2.88
C PRO A 287 2.72 -9.00 -4.41
N ASN A 288 1.66 -9.60 -4.96
CA ASN A 288 1.32 -9.58 -6.38
C ASN A 288 0.13 -8.68 -6.69
N ILE A 289 0.15 -8.10 -7.88
CA ILE A 289 -0.99 -7.36 -8.41
C ILE A 289 -2.02 -8.35 -8.96
N ILE A 290 -3.21 -8.38 -8.34
CA ILE A 290 -4.33 -9.27 -8.71
C ILE A 290 -5.48 -8.51 -9.41
N GLY A 291 -5.55 -7.20 -9.25
CA GLY A 291 -6.48 -6.31 -9.95
C GLY A 291 -5.74 -5.08 -10.45
N THR A 292 -6.05 -4.64 -11.67
CA THR A 292 -5.31 -3.56 -12.35
C THR A 292 -6.25 -2.48 -12.86
N ASP A 293 -5.74 -1.26 -12.94
CA ASP A 293 -6.34 -0.13 -13.66
C ASP A 293 -7.78 0.22 -13.20
N ILE A 294 -8.05 0.12 -11.90
CA ILE A 294 -9.33 0.59 -11.36
C ILE A 294 -9.28 2.13 -11.29
N GLN A 295 -10.05 2.78 -12.16
CA GLN A 295 -10.04 4.23 -12.28
C GLN A 295 -10.71 4.93 -11.11
N ALA A 296 -10.06 5.99 -10.64
CA ALA A 296 -10.56 6.92 -9.65
C ALA A 296 -10.47 8.35 -10.18
N SER A 297 -11.36 9.24 -9.73
CA SER A 297 -11.31 10.65 -10.16
C SER A 297 -10.04 11.41 -9.70
N ASN A 298 -9.22 10.80 -8.84
CA ASN A 298 -7.94 11.31 -8.38
C ASN A 298 -6.78 10.32 -8.56
N GLY A 299 -6.88 9.44 -9.56
CA GLY A 299 -5.80 8.57 -9.99
C GLY A 299 -6.23 7.12 -10.23
N VAL A 300 -5.39 6.15 -9.88
CA VAL A 300 -5.61 4.73 -10.19
C VAL A 300 -5.43 3.86 -8.96
N VAL A 301 -6.22 2.79 -8.86
CA VAL A 301 -6.09 1.74 -7.84
C VAL A 301 -5.67 0.43 -8.49
N HIS A 302 -4.62 -0.19 -7.94
CA HIS A 302 -4.22 -1.58 -8.22
C HIS A 302 -4.45 -2.42 -6.98
N VAL A 303 -5.05 -3.59 -7.14
CA VAL A 303 -5.40 -4.48 -6.02
C VAL A 303 -4.26 -5.47 -5.79
N LEU A 304 -3.82 -5.60 -4.53
CA LEU A 304 -2.76 -6.50 -4.11
C LEU A 304 -3.27 -7.67 -3.27
N ASP A 305 -2.61 -8.82 -3.37
CA ASP A 305 -2.83 -9.99 -2.50
C ASP A 305 -1.94 -10.01 -1.24
N GLY A 306 -1.11 -9.00 -1.03
CA GLY A 306 -0.25 -8.82 0.15
C GLY A 306 -0.09 -7.35 0.52
N VAL A 307 0.47 -7.10 1.70
CA VAL A 307 0.74 -5.75 2.24
C VAL A 307 2.21 -5.41 2.01
N LEU A 308 2.49 -4.25 1.43
CA LEU A 308 3.85 -3.72 1.21
C LEU A 308 4.44 -3.14 2.49
N LEU A 309 5.65 -3.57 2.85
CA LEU A 309 6.33 -3.16 4.08
C LEU A 309 7.52 -2.24 3.76
N PRO A 310 7.56 -1.00 4.32
CA PRO A 310 8.61 -0.03 4.02
C PRO A 310 9.92 -0.30 4.74
N VAL A 311 9.89 -1.14 5.77
CA VAL A 311 11.01 -1.57 6.59
C VAL A 311 10.83 -3.05 6.86
N ASP A 312 11.95 -3.71 7.08
CA ASP A 312 12.01 -5.04 7.65
C ASP A 312 11.40 -5.01 9.07
N VAL A 313 10.22 -5.63 9.23
CA VAL A 313 9.50 -5.72 10.51
C VAL A 313 9.84 -6.98 11.30
N LEU A 314 10.49 -7.96 10.68
CA LEU A 314 10.98 -9.19 11.29
C LEU A 314 12.48 -9.24 11.07
N GLN A 315 13.29 -8.66 11.99
CA GLN A 315 14.76 -8.58 11.81
C GLN A 315 15.44 -9.96 11.83
N SER A 316 15.21 -10.79 10.81
CA SER A 316 15.75 -12.14 10.73
C SER A 316 17.07 -12.13 9.95
N ASP A 317 18.04 -12.90 10.43
CA ASP A 317 19.26 -13.17 9.67
C ASP A 317 19.10 -14.34 8.66
N GLY A 318 17.85 -14.79 8.46
CA GLY A 318 17.47 -15.84 7.50
C GLY A 318 17.43 -17.25 8.10
N SER A 319 17.20 -17.38 9.40
CA SER A 319 17.19 -18.65 10.15
C SER A 319 15.85 -19.42 10.09
N ASN A 320 14.72 -18.77 9.78
CA ASN A 320 13.34 -19.28 9.94
C ASN A 320 12.91 -19.52 11.41
N ASP A 321 13.45 -18.76 12.36
CA ASP A 321 13.05 -18.77 13.77
C ASP A 321 12.01 -17.66 14.08
N VAL A 322 11.54 -17.50 15.33
CA VAL A 322 10.34 -16.72 15.68
C VAL A 322 10.68 -15.29 16.12
N ASP A 323 10.60 -14.30 15.22
CA ASP A 323 11.06 -12.93 15.50
C ASP A 323 10.01 -12.03 16.22
N LEU A 324 8.72 -12.37 16.14
CA LEU A 324 7.62 -11.67 16.83
C LEU A 324 6.70 -12.68 17.52
N VAL A 325 6.45 -12.47 18.81
CA VAL A 325 5.45 -13.21 19.57
C VAL A 325 4.51 -12.23 20.22
N ILE A 326 3.21 -12.37 19.94
CA ILE A 326 2.14 -11.74 20.71
C ILE A 326 1.21 -12.86 21.14
N ASP A 327 1.20 -13.17 22.43
CA ASP A 327 0.35 -14.21 23.00
C ASP A 327 -0.99 -13.63 23.48
N GLY A 328 -1.86 -14.48 24.04
CA GLY A 328 -3.14 -14.05 24.63
C GLY A 328 -3.16 -14.16 26.15
N ASP A 329 -4.31 -13.79 26.75
CA ASP A 329 -4.58 -13.70 28.21
C ASP A 329 -4.40 -15.01 29.06
N GLY A 330 -3.88 -16.07 28.45
CA GLY A 330 -3.76 -17.40 29.02
C GLY A 330 -2.48 -17.60 29.84
N PHE A 331 -2.32 -18.78 30.44
CA PHE A 331 -0.99 -19.18 30.93
C PHE A 331 -0.21 -19.79 29.78
N SER A 332 1.00 -19.30 29.55
CA SER A 332 1.83 -19.68 28.42
C SER A 332 3.28 -20.00 28.78
N PHE A 333 3.90 -20.76 27.88
CA PHE A 333 5.33 -21.02 27.87
C PHE A 333 5.85 -20.61 26.50
N ILE A 334 6.61 -19.53 26.46
CA ILE A 334 7.13 -18.89 25.25
C ILE A 334 8.63 -19.13 25.17
N ALA A 335 9.11 -19.56 23.99
CA ALA A 335 10.53 -19.70 23.70
C ALA A 335 10.79 -19.44 22.21
N THR A 336 11.61 -18.44 21.89
CA THR A 336 11.78 -17.89 20.53
C THR A 336 13.08 -18.30 19.85
N GLY A 337 14.22 -18.31 20.56
CA GLY A 337 15.40 -19.05 20.10
C GLY A 337 16.71 -18.27 20.14
N ALA A 338 17.26 -17.97 18.97
CA ALA A 338 18.58 -17.40 18.82
C ALA A 338 18.59 -16.30 17.77
N ASP A 339 17.82 -15.22 17.97
CA ASP A 339 17.76 -14.02 17.15
C ASP A 339 17.30 -12.83 18.03
N ALA A 340 17.18 -11.62 17.47
CA ALA A 340 16.65 -10.48 18.22
C ALA A 340 15.11 -10.54 18.20
N ASP A 341 14.53 -11.09 19.25
CA ASP A 341 13.09 -11.39 19.30
C ASP A 341 12.29 -10.27 19.95
N LEU A 342 11.09 -10.02 19.45
CA LEU A 342 10.12 -9.10 20.05
C LEU A 342 8.95 -9.90 20.64
N ILE A 343 8.83 -9.90 21.97
CA ILE A 343 7.89 -10.77 22.69
C ILE A 343 6.94 -9.94 23.56
N ASP A 344 5.65 -10.18 23.40
CA ASP A 344 4.58 -9.72 24.28
C ASP A 344 3.73 -10.92 24.75
N GLY A 345 3.84 -11.23 26.05
CA GLY A 345 3.02 -12.27 26.71
C GLY A 345 1.56 -11.84 26.93
N ASN A 346 1.26 -10.55 26.78
CA ASN A 346 -0.04 -9.90 26.92
C ASN A 346 -0.65 -10.01 28.32
N GLY A 347 -1.21 -11.15 28.68
CA GLY A 347 -1.76 -11.35 30.01
C GLY A 347 -1.69 -12.81 30.35
N GLY A 348 -1.44 -13.13 31.61
CA GLY A 348 -1.16 -14.52 31.89
C GLY A 348 -0.38 -14.69 33.15
N ARG A 349 0.35 -15.80 33.27
CA ARG A 349 1.40 -15.91 34.29
C ARG A 349 2.50 -16.67 33.61
N ASP A 350 3.18 -16.00 32.73
CA ASP A 350 3.86 -16.63 31.62
C ASP A 350 5.30 -16.95 31.98
N PHE A 351 5.83 -17.91 31.24
CA PHE A 351 7.22 -18.27 31.31
C PHE A 351 7.85 -17.97 29.96
N ILE A 352 8.62 -16.89 29.89
CA ILE A 352 9.22 -16.37 28.65
C ILE A 352 10.72 -16.62 28.66
N PHE A 353 11.21 -17.32 27.64
CA PHE A 353 12.62 -17.60 27.40
C PHE A 353 13.01 -17.13 26.00
N ALA A 354 13.50 -15.89 25.87
CA ALA A 354 13.80 -15.32 24.55
C ALA A 354 15.00 -16.01 23.90
N GLY A 355 16.12 -16.10 24.63
CA GLY A 355 17.21 -17.01 24.30
C GLY A 355 18.52 -16.29 24.05
N ALA A 356 18.94 -16.13 22.80
CA ALA A 356 20.17 -15.41 22.46
C ALA A 356 19.89 -14.40 21.36
N GLY A 357 20.48 -13.22 21.43
CA GLY A 357 20.09 -12.08 20.61
C GLY A 357 19.74 -10.90 21.51
N ASP A 358 19.55 -9.72 20.92
CA ASP A 358 19.19 -8.52 21.67
C ASP A 358 17.65 -8.46 21.74
N ASP A 359 17.07 -9.14 22.73
CA ASP A 359 15.63 -9.41 22.80
C ASP A 359 14.85 -8.27 23.45
N THR A 360 13.61 -8.02 23.01
CA THR A 360 12.67 -7.10 23.69
C THR A 360 11.49 -7.89 24.24
N ILE A 361 11.25 -7.79 25.56
CA ILE A 361 10.33 -8.65 26.28
C ILE A 361 9.35 -7.84 27.12
N ILE A 362 8.06 -8.05 26.88
CA ILE A 362 6.93 -7.63 27.70
C ILE A 362 6.30 -8.90 28.27
N GLY A 363 6.28 -9.02 29.60
CA GLY A 363 5.55 -10.11 30.26
C GLY A 363 4.04 -9.96 30.08
N GLY A 364 3.57 -8.73 30.26
CA GLY A 364 2.16 -8.41 30.20
C GLY A 364 1.55 -8.34 31.60
N THR A 365 0.25 -8.63 31.71
CA THR A 365 -0.48 -8.54 32.96
C THR A 365 -0.42 -9.82 33.81
N GLN A 366 -0.43 -9.62 35.13
CA GLN A 366 -0.19 -10.59 36.18
C GLN A 366 1.28 -11.05 36.22
N ASN A 367 1.58 -12.06 37.03
CA ASN A 367 2.93 -12.30 37.49
C ASN A 367 3.71 -13.25 36.57
N ASP A 368 4.66 -12.71 35.82
CA ASP A 368 5.42 -13.43 34.81
C ASP A 368 6.84 -13.77 35.24
N VAL A 369 7.45 -14.71 34.52
CA VAL A 369 8.84 -15.11 34.69
C VAL A 369 9.58 -14.97 33.38
N LEU A 370 10.52 -14.03 33.35
CA LEU A 370 11.21 -13.57 32.14
C LEU A 370 12.69 -13.95 32.16
N PHE A 371 13.17 -14.47 31.04
CA PHE A 371 14.58 -14.74 30.76
C PHE A 371 14.89 -14.15 29.38
N GLY A 372 15.71 -13.10 29.34
CA GLY A 372 16.26 -12.57 28.09
C GLY A 372 17.27 -13.54 27.52
N GLY A 373 18.45 -13.57 28.12
CA GLY A 373 19.38 -14.67 28.00
C GLY A 373 20.76 -14.19 27.63
N ALA A 374 21.14 -14.31 26.37
CA ALA A 374 22.45 -13.88 25.89
C ALA A 374 22.33 -12.81 24.80
N GLY A 375 22.55 -11.56 25.19
CA GLY A 375 22.54 -10.40 24.31
C GLY A 375 22.23 -9.17 25.14
N ALA A 376 22.05 -8.01 24.51
CA ALA A 376 21.59 -6.82 25.21
C ALA A 376 20.06 -6.82 25.22
N ASP A 377 19.49 -7.37 26.30
CA ASP A 377 18.05 -7.58 26.39
C ASP A 377 17.32 -6.36 26.98
N LEU A 378 16.13 -6.06 26.48
CA LEU A 378 15.25 -5.00 26.96
C LEU A 378 13.99 -5.58 27.59
N PHE A 379 13.80 -5.38 28.88
CA PHE A 379 12.58 -5.76 29.61
C PHE A 379 11.69 -4.54 29.80
N ILE A 380 10.51 -4.54 29.19
CA ILE A 380 9.56 -3.42 29.25
C ILE A 380 8.47 -3.76 30.27
N PHE A 381 8.21 -2.82 31.19
CA PHE A 381 7.15 -2.94 32.18
C PHE A 381 6.21 -1.73 32.13
N ASN A 382 4.92 -2.01 32.22
CA ASN A 382 3.83 -1.04 32.19
C ASN A 382 3.10 -1.00 33.54
N THR A 383 2.26 0.02 33.72
CA THR A 383 1.40 0.09 34.91
C THR A 383 0.36 -1.02 34.87
N GLY A 384 0.26 -1.80 35.95
CA GLY A 384 -0.69 -2.90 36.07
C GLY A 384 -0.19 -4.25 35.55
N ASP A 385 1.08 -4.36 35.18
CA ASP A 385 1.70 -5.63 34.82
C ASP A 385 1.73 -6.56 36.05
N GLY A 386 1.85 -6.03 37.26
CA GLY A 386 1.82 -6.81 38.49
C GLY A 386 3.21 -7.13 39.00
N ILE A 387 3.46 -8.39 39.41
CA ILE A 387 4.69 -8.76 40.11
C ILE A 387 5.49 -9.79 39.31
N ASP A 388 6.49 -9.29 38.59
CA ASP A 388 7.27 -10.07 37.64
C ASP A 388 8.64 -10.48 38.19
N THR A 389 9.20 -11.54 37.62
CA THR A 389 10.54 -12.01 37.97
C THR A 389 11.43 -12.11 36.74
N VAL A 390 12.50 -11.32 36.72
CA VAL A 390 13.53 -11.39 35.67
C VAL A 390 14.69 -12.25 36.16
N TYR A 391 15.10 -13.23 35.37
CA TYR A 391 16.26 -14.08 35.66
C TYR A 391 17.37 -13.84 34.64
N GLY A 392 18.61 -13.90 35.12
CA GLY A 392 19.78 -13.89 34.24
C GLY A 392 20.26 -12.50 33.82
N PHE A 393 19.65 -11.44 34.37
CA PHE A 393 19.98 -10.04 34.10
C PHE A 393 21.48 -9.73 34.21
N GLN A 394 22.01 -9.03 33.21
CA GLN A 394 23.41 -8.64 33.03
C GLN A 394 23.52 -7.12 33.09
N SER A 395 23.91 -6.59 34.25
CA SER A 395 24.03 -5.12 34.43
C SER A 395 25.06 -4.51 33.48
N GLY A 396 24.72 -3.35 32.91
CA GLY A 396 25.49 -2.64 31.89
C GLY A 396 25.35 -3.20 30.48
N GLN A 397 24.50 -4.21 30.29
CA GLN A 397 24.18 -4.84 29.00
C GLN A 397 22.67 -4.90 28.79
N ASP A 398 21.94 -5.43 29.77
CA ASP A 398 20.47 -5.50 29.75
C ASP A 398 19.86 -4.21 30.30
N GLN A 399 18.64 -3.91 29.87
CA GLN A 399 17.90 -2.71 30.26
C GLN A 399 16.50 -3.04 30.76
N ILE A 400 16.01 -2.21 31.68
CA ILE A 400 14.65 -2.23 32.21
C ILE A 400 13.99 -0.92 31.80
N ASP A 401 12.93 -1.00 31.00
CA ASP A 401 12.14 0.15 30.59
C ASP A 401 10.90 0.31 31.49
N LEU A 402 10.86 1.46 32.17
CA LEU A 402 9.74 1.90 33.00
C LEU A 402 9.06 3.15 32.42
N SER A 403 9.34 3.51 31.16
CA SER A 403 8.82 4.72 30.54
C SER A 403 7.29 4.76 30.46
N ASN A 404 6.65 3.59 30.39
CA ASN A 404 5.18 3.46 30.37
C ASN A 404 4.54 3.39 31.77
N THR A 405 5.32 3.52 32.84
CA THR A 405 4.82 3.47 34.23
C THR A 405 4.49 4.86 34.80
N GLY A 406 4.90 5.92 34.10
CA GLY A 406 4.87 7.29 34.61
C GLY A 406 6.06 7.65 35.50
N ALA A 407 6.98 6.72 35.78
CA ALA A 407 8.25 7.01 36.42
C ALA A 407 9.15 7.82 35.47
N THR A 408 9.69 8.94 35.97
CA THR A 408 10.56 9.85 35.22
C THR A 408 12.02 9.77 35.67
N SER A 409 12.28 9.12 36.81
CA SER A 409 13.62 8.88 37.32
C SER A 409 13.64 7.82 38.42
N MET A 410 14.85 7.44 38.85
CA MET A 410 15.08 6.59 40.04
C MET A 410 14.43 7.10 41.34
N HIS A 411 14.01 8.37 41.43
CA HIS A 411 13.34 8.91 42.62
C HIS A 411 11.86 8.52 42.69
N ASP A 412 11.28 8.10 41.57
CA ASP A 412 9.87 7.75 41.46
C ASP A 412 9.62 6.27 41.78
N ILE A 413 10.69 5.49 41.99
CA ILE A 413 10.66 4.05 42.28
C ILE A 413 11.35 3.75 43.61
N GLU A 414 10.97 2.65 44.25
CA GLU A 414 11.65 2.13 45.45
C GLU A 414 12.50 0.90 45.08
N VAL A 415 13.81 1.00 45.26
CA VAL A 415 14.75 -0.09 44.95
C VAL A 415 15.31 -0.69 46.24
N THR A 416 15.04 -1.98 46.46
CA THR A 416 15.57 -2.77 47.57
C THR A 416 16.50 -3.86 47.05
N SER A 417 17.82 -3.64 47.22
CA SER A 417 18.84 -4.60 46.78
C SER A 417 19.20 -5.62 47.88
N GLY A 418 19.18 -6.89 47.51
CA GLY A 418 19.72 -8.02 48.26
C GLY A 418 21.05 -8.53 47.69
N MET A 419 21.52 -9.69 48.16
CA MET A 419 22.78 -10.29 47.70
C MET A 419 22.68 -10.96 46.32
N PHE A 420 21.50 -11.45 45.95
CA PHE A 420 21.23 -12.19 44.70
C PHE A 420 19.88 -11.79 44.08
N PHE A 421 19.31 -10.69 44.54
CA PHE A 421 18.07 -10.16 44.02
C PHE A 421 18.04 -8.65 44.17
N THR A 422 17.31 -7.98 43.31
CA THR A 422 16.93 -6.58 43.45
C THR A 422 15.42 -6.49 43.24
N GLN A 423 14.72 -5.93 44.22
CA GLN A 423 13.30 -5.65 44.11
C GLN A 423 13.11 -4.18 43.72
N ILE A 424 12.31 -3.92 42.70
CA ILE A 424 11.98 -2.58 42.20
C ILE A 424 10.47 -2.42 42.30
N GLU A 425 9.99 -1.50 43.13
CA GLU A 425 8.56 -1.15 43.23
C GLU A 425 8.34 0.17 42.49
N TYR A 426 7.40 0.17 41.53
CA TYR A 426 7.17 1.31 40.62
C TYR A 426 5.70 1.71 40.50
N GLY A 427 4.81 1.11 41.31
CA GLY A 427 3.38 1.41 41.36
C GLY A 427 2.73 0.90 42.67
N ASP A 428 1.42 1.14 42.85
CA ASP A 428 0.70 0.75 44.09
C ASP A 428 0.58 -0.78 44.27
N GLU A 429 0.73 -1.57 43.20
CA GLU A 429 0.72 -3.05 43.22
C GLU A 429 1.75 -3.70 42.28
N ASP A 430 2.63 -2.90 41.67
CA ASP A 430 3.56 -3.37 40.63
C ASP A 430 5.01 -3.44 41.14
N ALA A 431 5.67 -4.57 40.89
CA ALA A 431 7.05 -4.79 41.32
C ALA A 431 7.83 -5.77 40.44
N ILE A 432 9.13 -5.51 40.25
CA ILE A 432 10.05 -6.40 39.54
C ILE A 432 10.98 -7.06 40.55
N PHE A 433 11.10 -8.37 40.48
CA PHE A 433 12.15 -9.14 41.16
C PHE A 433 13.22 -9.55 40.15
N VAL A 434 14.32 -8.81 40.13
CA VAL A 434 15.48 -9.17 39.31
C VAL A 434 16.36 -10.15 40.08
N ILE A 435 16.48 -11.38 39.62
CA ILE A 435 17.35 -12.42 40.17
C ILE A 435 18.66 -12.44 39.37
N HIS A 436 19.72 -11.97 40.02
CA HIS A 436 21.01 -11.71 39.37
C HIS A 436 22.19 -12.30 40.16
N SER A 437 23.35 -12.37 39.52
CA SER A 437 24.61 -12.70 40.19
C SER A 437 25.06 -11.53 41.09
N ALA A 438 25.97 -11.76 42.04
CA ALA A 438 26.41 -10.71 42.96
C ALA A 438 27.07 -9.49 42.28
N MET A 439 27.47 -9.59 41.01
CA MET A 439 28.09 -8.49 40.25
C MET A 439 27.12 -7.81 39.28
N ASP A 440 25.94 -8.40 39.04
CA ASP A 440 25.02 -8.00 37.97
C ASP A 440 23.72 -7.39 38.53
N ALA A 441 23.81 -6.75 39.70
CA ALA A 441 22.68 -6.00 40.24
C ALA A 441 22.37 -4.80 39.33
N PRO A 442 21.10 -4.55 38.97
CA PRO A 442 20.74 -3.40 38.14
C PRO A 442 21.30 -2.08 38.70
N MET A 443 21.92 -1.30 37.82
CA MET A 443 22.46 0.02 38.10
C MET A 443 21.59 1.09 37.44
N THR A 444 21.76 2.36 37.84
CA THR A 444 20.95 3.47 37.30
C THR A 444 21.02 3.62 35.77
N GLU A 445 22.11 3.21 35.14
CA GLU A 445 22.28 3.25 33.68
C GLU A 445 21.48 2.17 32.94
N ASP A 446 21.02 1.15 33.67
CA ASP A 446 20.22 0.06 33.12
C ASP A 446 18.72 0.41 33.05
N PHE A 447 18.30 1.58 33.54
CA PHE A 447 16.89 1.98 33.57
C PHE A 447 16.56 3.03 32.51
N ILE A 448 15.48 2.78 31.76
CA ILE A 448 14.83 3.74 30.87
C ILE A 448 13.59 4.28 31.58
N PHE A 449 13.40 5.60 31.53
CA PHE A 449 12.29 6.31 32.18
C PHE A 449 11.58 7.20 31.16
N ALA A 450 10.37 7.62 31.52
CA ALA A 450 9.58 8.52 30.67
C ALA A 450 10.33 9.84 30.45
N GLU A 451 10.37 10.32 29.21
CA GLU A 451 10.93 11.64 28.92
C GLU A 451 10.05 12.76 29.53
N PHE A 452 10.70 13.74 30.15
CA PHE A 452 10.02 14.96 30.62
C PHE A 452 9.56 15.78 29.40
N PHE A 453 8.27 15.75 29.08
CA PHE A 453 7.68 16.80 28.24
C PHE A 453 7.63 18.10 29.04
N VAL A 454 8.61 18.99 28.82
CA VAL A 454 8.69 20.35 29.40
C VAL A 454 7.79 21.33 28.66
#